data_AF-A0A0G1CBW9-F1
#
_entry.id   AF-A0A0G1CBW9-F1
#
_cell.length_a   1.000
_cell.length_b   1.000
_cell.length_c   1.000
_cell.angle_alpha   90.00
_cell.angle_beta   90.00
_cell.angle_gamma   90.00
#
_symmetry.space_group_name_H-M   'P 1'
#
loop_
_entity.id
_entity.type
_entity.pdbx_description
1 polymer ?
#
loop_
_entity_poly.entity_id
_entity_poly.type
_entity_poly.pdbx_seq_one_letter_code
_entity_poly.pdbx_strand_id
1 'polypeptide(L)'
;VFGAERKVLISKMGICEKCKGSGAESGSSLKTCDKCRGSGRVRESKQTFFGAFSSVRECAACKGRGSTPEKACSSCRGTGVLKQGEEIQIAIPAGIRDGEIIKMSGRGEAISSGITGDLYVKVHVLSHSVFKREGHELLMDLNIPVSEAILGSERIINTLDGKIKVKIPAGIDGGEVLRVRGKGVPYEDNHRGDLLIQVIVKTPKRLSKRAKELIEELKKEGI
;
A
#
# COMPACT_ATOMS: atom_id res chain seq x y z
N VAL A 1 -0.66 -9.88 -4.11
CA VAL A 1 -1.53 -10.85 -4.84
C VAL A 1 -2.72 -11.18 -3.98
N PHE A 2 -2.51 -11.81 -2.83
CA PHE A 2 -3.54 -11.95 -1.80
C PHE A 2 -3.78 -10.63 -1.06
N GLY A 3 -4.97 -10.48 -0.48
CA GLY A 3 -5.24 -9.42 0.47
C GLY A 3 -4.50 -9.68 1.78
N ALA A 4 -4.30 -8.64 2.57
CA ALA A 4 -3.63 -8.75 3.86
C ALA A 4 -4.12 -7.67 4.80
N GLU A 5 -4.10 -7.97 6.10
CA GLU A 5 -4.22 -6.93 7.12
C GLU A 5 -2.84 -6.58 7.67
N ARG A 6 -2.61 -5.28 7.87
CA ARG A 6 -1.39 -4.75 8.45
C ARG A 6 -1.72 -3.74 9.52
N LYS A 7 -1.00 -3.81 10.63
CA LYS A 7 -1.07 -2.83 11.71
C LYS A 7 0.19 -1.99 11.68
N VAL A 8 0.03 -0.67 11.68
CA VAL A 8 1.14 0.28 11.64
C VAL A 8 0.95 1.28 12.77
N LEU A 9 1.94 1.37 13.65
CA LEU A 9 1.98 2.41 14.67
C LEU A 9 2.50 3.70 14.05
N ILE A 10 1.69 4.76 14.07
CA ILE A 10 2.11 6.08 13.62
C ILE A 10 2.08 7.07 14.79
N SER A 11 2.95 8.06 14.76
CA SER A 11 2.91 9.19 15.69
C SER A 11 2.44 10.43 14.95
N LYS A 12 1.30 10.99 15.36
CA LYS A 12 0.68 12.14 14.72
C LYS A 12 0.03 13.06 15.74
N MET A 13 -0.37 14.26 15.30
CA MET A 13 -1.29 15.08 16.07
C MET A 13 -2.68 14.44 16.08
N GLY A 14 -3.20 14.15 17.27
CA GLY A 14 -4.53 13.61 17.49
C GLY A 14 -5.39 14.51 18.37
N ILE A 15 -6.70 14.27 18.38
CA ILE A 15 -7.64 14.97 19.25
C ILE A 15 -7.36 14.55 20.69
N CYS A 16 -7.24 15.53 21.59
CA CYS A 16 -7.06 15.26 23.01
C CYS A 16 -8.31 14.56 23.56
N GLU A 17 -8.18 13.29 23.94
CA GLU A 17 -9.30 12.47 24.45
C GLU A 17 -9.95 13.08 25.70
N LYS A 18 -9.14 13.62 26.61
CA LYS A 18 -9.61 14.21 27.88
C LYS A 18 -10.60 15.36 27.68
N CYS A 19 -10.37 16.21 26.68
CA CYS A 19 -11.20 17.39 26.40
C CYS A 19 -12.00 17.27 25.10
N LYS A 20 -11.89 16.15 24.38
CA LYS A 20 -12.51 15.90 23.07
C LYS A 20 -12.30 17.04 22.07
N GLY A 21 -11.12 17.65 22.07
CA GLY A 21 -10.79 18.74 21.14
C GLY A 21 -11.15 20.16 21.62
N SER A 22 -11.92 20.31 22.69
CA SER A 22 -12.34 21.64 23.19
C SER A 22 -11.19 22.47 23.76
N GLY A 23 -10.18 21.80 24.32
CA GLY A 23 -9.11 22.43 25.12
C GLY A 23 -9.54 22.82 26.54
N ALA A 24 -10.78 22.59 26.94
CA ALA A 24 -11.27 22.82 28.29
C ALA A 24 -11.03 21.60 29.19
N GLU A 25 -10.80 21.84 30.48
CA GLU A 25 -10.76 20.77 31.49
C GLU A 25 -12.12 20.08 31.60
N SER A 26 -12.15 18.79 31.93
CA SER A 26 -13.42 18.06 32.06
C SER A 26 -14.31 18.71 33.12
N GLY A 27 -15.54 19.09 32.73
CA GLY A 27 -16.48 19.83 33.58
C GLY A 27 -16.30 21.36 33.60
N SER A 28 -15.31 21.90 32.88
CA SER A 28 -15.14 23.34 32.68
C SER A 28 -15.81 23.79 31.38
N SER A 29 -16.36 25.01 31.37
CA SER A 29 -17.05 25.56 30.21
C SER A 29 -16.12 26.33 29.28
N LEU A 30 -16.58 26.56 28.04
CA LEU A 30 -15.96 27.50 27.12
C LEU A 30 -16.68 28.84 27.25
N LYS A 31 -15.93 29.91 27.52
CA LYS A 31 -16.46 31.27 27.50
C LYS A 31 -16.16 31.95 26.16
N THR A 32 -17.01 32.88 25.75
CA THR A 32 -16.76 33.73 24.58
C THR A 32 -15.44 34.48 24.76
N CYS A 33 -14.61 34.55 23.72
CA CYS A 33 -13.31 35.19 23.80
C CYS A 33 -13.46 36.71 23.93
N ASP A 34 -12.93 37.27 25.01
CA ASP A 34 -13.04 38.71 25.31
C ASP A 34 -12.35 39.60 24.26
N LYS A 35 -11.30 39.09 23.61
CA LYS A 35 -10.49 39.84 22.62
C LYS A 35 -11.16 39.98 21.25
N CYS A 36 -11.83 38.94 20.77
CA CYS A 36 -12.51 38.96 19.46
C CYS A 36 -14.04 38.93 19.58
N ARG A 37 -14.59 38.86 20.80
CA ARG A 37 -16.02 38.79 21.08
C ARG A 37 -16.75 37.70 20.29
N GLY A 38 -16.15 36.52 20.18
CA GLY A 38 -16.73 35.39 19.44
C GLY A 38 -16.35 35.31 17.97
N SER A 39 -15.81 36.38 17.37
CA SER A 39 -15.55 36.41 15.92
C SER A 39 -14.34 35.58 15.45
N GLY A 40 -13.49 35.12 16.38
CA GLY A 40 -12.27 34.37 16.07
C GLY A 40 -11.16 35.19 15.40
N ARG A 41 -11.44 36.44 15.00
CA ARG A 41 -10.54 37.31 14.24
C ARG A 41 -10.47 38.70 14.87
N VAL A 42 -9.37 39.40 14.68
CA VAL A 42 -9.17 40.78 15.15
C VAL A 42 -8.76 41.67 13.99
N ARG A 43 -9.35 42.87 13.91
CA ARG A 43 -9.02 43.87 12.89
C ARG A 43 -7.97 44.81 13.47
N GLU A 44 -6.76 44.77 12.92
CA GLU A 44 -5.71 45.74 13.23
C GLU A 44 -5.73 46.84 12.18
N SER A 45 -6.10 48.05 12.59
CA SER A 45 -5.93 49.25 11.77
C SER A 45 -4.59 49.88 12.08
N LYS A 46 -3.73 50.05 11.07
CA LYS A 46 -2.47 50.79 11.19
C LYS A 46 -2.55 52.02 10.29
N GLN A 47 -2.26 53.18 10.87
CA GLN A 47 -2.17 54.41 10.11
C GLN A 47 -0.81 54.45 9.42
N THR A 48 -0.83 54.57 8.09
CA THR A 48 0.37 54.66 7.25
C THR A 48 0.39 56.01 6.53
N PHE A 49 1.53 56.35 5.92
CA PHE A 49 1.68 57.58 5.13
C PHE A 49 0.68 57.67 3.96
N PHE A 50 0.16 56.53 3.47
CA PHE A 50 -0.83 56.45 2.39
C PHE A 50 -2.28 56.30 2.89
N GLY A 51 -2.55 56.47 4.19
CA GLY A 51 -3.87 56.32 4.80
C GLY A 51 -3.98 55.17 5.80
N ALA A 52 -5.21 54.84 6.21
CA ALA A 52 -5.45 53.76 7.16
C ALA A 52 -5.51 52.41 6.45
N PHE A 53 -4.53 51.54 6.74
CA PHE A 53 -4.53 50.16 6.27
C PHE A 53 -5.08 49.25 7.36
N SER A 54 -6.19 48.56 7.09
CA SER A 54 -6.76 47.60 8.03
C SER A 54 -6.48 46.17 7.58
N SER A 55 -5.83 45.39 8.44
CA SER A 55 -5.60 43.96 8.22
C SER A 55 -6.43 43.13 9.20
N VAL A 56 -6.97 42.01 8.74
CA VAL A 56 -7.70 41.07 9.60
C VAL A 56 -6.79 39.89 9.90
N ARG A 57 -6.52 39.68 11.19
CA ARG A 57 -5.69 38.56 11.67
C ARG A 57 -6.52 37.60 12.50
N GLU A 58 -6.03 36.38 12.65
CA GLU A 58 -6.58 35.42 13.61
C GLU A 58 -6.40 35.96 15.04
N CYS A 59 -7.41 35.81 15.89
CA CYS A 59 -7.32 36.21 17.28
C CYS A 59 -6.34 35.30 18.03
N ALA A 60 -5.20 35.86 18.47
CA ALA A 60 -4.17 35.10 19.19
C ALA A 60 -4.66 34.49 20.52
N ALA A 61 -5.67 35.10 21.17
CA ALA A 61 -6.19 34.64 22.45
C ALA A 61 -7.02 33.35 22.35
N CYS A 62 -7.87 33.24 21.32
CA CYS A 62 -8.67 32.03 21.10
C CYS A 62 -8.13 31.10 20.01
N LYS A 63 -7.13 31.54 19.24
CA LYS A 63 -6.62 30.86 18.05
C LYS A 63 -7.74 30.52 17.06
N GLY A 64 -8.46 31.56 16.62
CA GLY A 64 -9.53 31.39 15.65
C GLY A 64 -10.86 30.85 16.19
N ARG A 65 -10.88 30.21 17.37
CA ARG A 65 -12.09 29.54 17.93
C ARG A 65 -13.28 30.45 18.25
N GLY A 66 -13.04 31.73 18.54
CA GLY A 66 -14.06 32.62 19.09
C GLY A 66 -14.37 32.38 20.58
N SER A 67 -13.94 31.26 21.15
CA SER A 67 -14.10 30.90 22.56
C SER A 67 -12.78 30.50 23.20
N THR A 68 -12.71 30.61 24.53
CA THR A 68 -11.56 30.24 25.36
C THR A 68 -12.00 29.37 26.52
N PRO A 69 -11.23 28.35 26.91
CA PRO A 69 -11.55 27.54 28.09
C PRO A 69 -11.40 28.37 29.37
N GLU A 70 -12.37 28.26 30.28
CA GLU A 70 -12.25 28.86 31.62
C GLU A 70 -11.10 28.22 32.40
N LYS A 71 -10.98 26.90 32.31
CA LYS A 71 -9.85 26.13 32.81
C LYS A 71 -9.24 25.32 31.67
N ALA A 72 -7.98 25.60 31.35
CA ALA A 72 -7.26 24.86 30.30
C ALA A 72 -7.12 23.38 30.69
N CYS A 73 -7.34 22.49 29.72
CA CYS A 73 -7.15 21.06 29.91
C CYS A 73 -5.71 20.75 30.31
N SER A 74 -5.51 20.00 31.39
CA SER A 74 -4.17 19.66 31.90
C SER A 74 -3.32 18.86 30.90
N SER A 75 -3.94 18.05 30.04
CA SER A 75 -3.23 17.16 29.10
C SER A 75 -2.73 17.87 27.86
N CYS A 76 -3.58 18.69 27.22
CA CYS A 76 -3.22 19.41 25.98
C CYS A 76 -2.88 20.89 26.21
N ARG A 77 -2.95 21.37 27.47
CA ARG A 77 -2.68 22.77 27.85
C ARG A 77 -3.52 23.77 27.05
N GLY A 78 -4.79 23.46 26.83
CA GLY A 78 -5.73 24.35 26.14
C GLY A 78 -5.73 24.28 24.61
N THR A 79 -4.88 23.45 24.00
CA THR A 79 -4.76 23.35 22.54
C THR A 79 -5.81 22.45 21.89
N GLY A 80 -6.39 21.50 22.62
CA GLY A 80 -7.37 20.55 22.11
C GLY A 80 -6.77 19.37 21.32
N VAL A 81 -5.49 19.43 20.97
CA VAL A 81 -4.77 18.38 20.23
C VAL A 81 -3.44 18.07 20.90
N LEU A 82 -2.94 16.85 20.74
CA LEU A 82 -1.63 16.45 21.24
C LEU A 82 -1.02 15.36 20.36
N LYS A 83 0.31 15.26 20.37
CA LYS A 83 1.02 14.21 19.66
C LYS A 83 0.78 12.88 20.38
N GLN A 84 0.22 11.91 19.66
CA GLN A 84 -0.08 10.58 20.20
C GLN A 84 0.29 9.49 19.21
N GLY A 85 0.59 8.30 19.74
CA GLY A 85 0.75 7.09 18.94
C GLY A 85 -0.62 6.49 18.66
N GLU A 86 -0.93 6.20 17.40
CA GLU A 86 -2.15 5.48 16.99
C GLU A 86 -1.74 4.24 16.19
N GLU A 87 -2.25 3.07 16.58
CA GLU A 87 -2.15 1.86 15.77
C GLU A 87 -3.26 1.89 14.72
N ILE A 88 -2.87 1.93 13.45
CA ILE A 88 -3.80 1.94 12.33
C ILE A 88 -3.80 0.56 11.68
N GLN A 89 -4.99 -0.04 11.63
CA GLN A 89 -5.23 -1.27 10.88
C GLN A 89 -5.60 -0.93 9.45
N ILE A 90 -4.79 -1.42 8.51
CA ILE A 90 -4.89 -1.18 7.08
C ILE A 90 -5.26 -2.52 6.44
N ALA A 91 -6.47 -2.58 5.87
CA ALA A 91 -6.88 -3.69 5.02
C ALA A 91 -6.35 -3.44 3.61
N ILE A 92 -5.44 -4.30 3.16
CA ILE A 92 -4.85 -4.28 1.83
C ILE A 92 -5.70 -5.21 0.94
N PRO A 93 -6.40 -4.67 -0.08
CA PRO A 93 -7.20 -5.49 -0.99
C PRO A 93 -6.34 -6.52 -1.74
N ALA A 94 -6.94 -7.67 -2.05
CA ALA A 94 -6.34 -8.60 -2.98
C ALA A 94 -6.16 -7.94 -4.35
N GLY A 95 -5.08 -8.27 -5.04
CA GLY A 95 -4.83 -7.72 -6.37
C GLY A 95 -4.30 -6.29 -6.45
N ILE A 96 -4.16 -5.56 -5.32
CA ILE A 96 -3.63 -4.18 -5.29
C ILE A 96 -2.35 -4.05 -6.12
N ARG A 97 -2.23 -2.99 -6.93
CA ARG A 97 -1.04 -2.75 -7.77
C ARG A 97 0.04 -2.00 -6.98
N ASP A 98 1.27 -2.10 -7.48
CA ASP A 98 2.36 -1.27 -6.96
C ASP A 98 2.04 0.21 -7.17
N GLY A 99 2.29 1.01 -6.14
CA GLY A 99 2.07 2.46 -6.15
C GLY A 99 0.62 2.90 -5.92
N GLU A 100 -0.35 1.97 -5.83
CA GLU A 100 -1.73 2.33 -5.49
C GLU A 100 -1.84 2.92 -4.07
N ILE A 101 -2.83 3.78 -3.88
CA ILE A 101 -3.01 4.56 -2.66
C ILE A 101 -4.34 4.16 -2.00
N ILE A 102 -4.26 3.73 -0.74
CA ILE A 102 -5.42 3.49 0.11
C ILE A 102 -5.67 4.78 0.90
N LYS A 103 -6.84 5.39 0.70
CA LYS A 103 -7.30 6.58 1.43
C LYS A 103 -8.07 6.15 2.68
N MET A 104 -7.64 6.63 3.85
CA MET A 104 -8.34 6.45 5.11
C MET A 104 -8.86 7.78 5.63
N SER A 105 -10.16 8.00 5.43
CA SER A 105 -10.81 9.27 5.75
C SER A 105 -10.79 9.56 7.25
N GLY A 106 -10.44 10.79 7.64
CA GLY A 106 -10.40 11.24 9.04
C GLY A 106 -9.31 10.58 9.90
N ARG A 107 -8.36 9.84 9.27
CA ARG A 107 -7.23 9.19 9.96
C ARG A 107 -5.91 9.95 9.86
N GLY A 108 -5.92 11.13 9.24
CA GLY A 108 -4.78 12.04 9.18
C GLY A 108 -4.56 12.81 10.48
N GLU A 109 -3.81 13.91 10.40
CA GLU A 109 -3.53 14.77 11.55
C GLU A 109 -4.74 15.59 11.97
N ALA A 110 -4.94 15.69 13.27
CA ALA A 110 -5.95 16.56 13.87
C ALA A 110 -5.42 17.98 13.99
N ILE A 111 -6.26 18.94 13.61
CA ILE A 111 -6.02 20.37 13.83
C ILE A 111 -6.93 20.87 14.95
N SER A 112 -6.44 21.84 15.72
CA SER A 112 -7.24 22.47 16.77
C SER A 112 -8.47 23.12 16.14
N SER A 113 -9.66 22.70 16.56
CA SER A 113 -10.93 23.26 16.10
C SER A 113 -11.18 23.20 14.59
N GLY A 114 -10.66 22.16 13.94
CA GLY A 114 -10.98 21.84 12.56
C GLY A 114 -11.22 20.35 12.35
N ILE A 115 -11.36 19.95 11.09
CA ILE A 115 -11.63 18.56 10.70
C ILE A 115 -10.28 17.83 10.58
N THR A 116 -10.22 16.62 11.14
CA THR A 116 -9.06 15.74 10.98
C THR A 116 -8.84 15.43 9.50
N GLY A 117 -7.59 15.53 9.05
CA GLY A 117 -7.24 15.20 7.67
C GLY A 117 -7.39 13.72 7.35
N ASP A 118 -7.01 13.36 6.13
CA ASP A 118 -7.02 11.98 5.65
C ASP A 118 -5.61 11.39 5.70
N LEU A 119 -5.52 10.07 5.89
CA LEU A 119 -4.27 9.33 5.76
C LEU A 119 -4.24 8.64 4.40
N TYR A 120 -3.16 8.87 3.65
CA TYR A 120 -2.91 8.22 2.36
C TYR A 120 -1.79 7.20 2.53
N VAL A 121 -2.11 5.93 2.32
CA VAL A 121 -1.15 4.82 2.41
C VAL A 121 -0.79 4.40 0.99
N LYS A 122 0.45 4.70 0.57
CA LYS A 122 0.98 4.22 -0.71
C LYS A 122 1.55 2.82 -0.53
N VAL A 123 1.06 1.87 -1.31
CA VAL A 123 1.51 0.48 -1.26
C VAL A 123 2.67 0.27 -2.21
N HIS A 124 3.74 -0.37 -1.71
CA HIS A 124 4.88 -0.79 -2.50
C HIS A 124 4.97 -2.32 -2.52
N VAL A 125 4.88 -2.90 -3.71
CA VAL A 125 4.94 -4.36 -3.91
C VAL A 125 6.37 -4.75 -4.23
N LEU A 126 6.95 -5.58 -3.37
CA LEU A 126 8.30 -6.10 -3.58
C LEU A 126 8.33 -7.08 -4.77
N SER A 127 9.42 -7.04 -5.53
CA SER A 127 9.69 -8.01 -6.58
C SER A 127 9.81 -9.42 -6.00
N HIS A 128 9.19 -10.41 -6.66
CA HIS A 128 9.32 -11.80 -6.28
C HIS A 128 10.42 -12.48 -7.11
N SER A 129 11.16 -13.42 -6.52
CA SER A 129 12.30 -14.08 -7.18
C SER A 129 11.90 -15.01 -8.33
N VAL A 130 10.69 -15.58 -8.25
CA VAL A 130 10.17 -16.57 -9.23
C VAL A 130 9.07 -15.98 -10.12
N PHE A 131 8.29 -15.03 -9.60
CA PHE A 131 7.06 -14.60 -10.25
C PHE A 131 7.20 -13.15 -10.66
N LYS A 132 6.88 -12.86 -11.92
CA LYS A 132 6.72 -11.50 -12.42
C LYS A 132 5.24 -11.25 -12.65
N ARG A 133 4.72 -10.13 -12.14
CA ARG A 133 3.35 -9.73 -12.40
C ARG A 133 3.28 -8.87 -13.67
N GLU A 134 2.41 -9.23 -14.59
CA GLU A 134 2.06 -8.41 -15.76
C GLU A 134 0.54 -8.25 -15.82
N GLY A 135 0.06 -7.07 -15.42
CA GLY A 135 -1.38 -6.81 -15.29
C GLY A 135 -2.03 -7.73 -14.25
N HIS A 136 -2.85 -8.66 -14.74
CA HIS A 136 -3.55 -9.67 -13.95
C HIS A 136 -2.92 -11.06 -14.05
N GLU A 137 -1.93 -11.21 -14.92
CA GLU A 137 -1.21 -12.45 -15.15
C GLU A 137 0.03 -12.54 -14.24
N LEU A 138 0.39 -13.77 -13.90
CA LEU A 138 1.69 -14.08 -13.32
C LEU A 138 2.54 -14.82 -14.34
N LEU A 139 3.79 -14.43 -14.47
CA LEU A 139 4.78 -15.07 -15.33
C LEU A 139 5.79 -15.80 -14.45
N MET A 140 6.19 -16.98 -14.89
CA MET A 140 7.33 -17.71 -14.33
C MET A 140 8.09 -18.47 -15.41
N ASP A 141 9.38 -18.69 -15.15
CA ASP A 141 10.20 -19.53 -16.01
C ASP A 141 10.25 -20.95 -15.44
N LEU A 142 9.99 -21.94 -16.30
CA LEU A 142 10.15 -23.35 -15.97
C LEU A 142 11.32 -23.92 -16.77
N ASN A 143 12.43 -24.15 -16.06
CA ASN A 143 13.61 -24.76 -16.65
C ASN A 143 13.43 -26.29 -16.74
N ILE A 144 13.50 -26.85 -17.95
CA ILE A 144 13.39 -28.29 -18.18
C ILE A 144 14.59 -28.83 -18.96
N PRO A 145 15.02 -30.08 -18.72
CA PRO A 145 16.04 -30.70 -19.55
C PRO A 145 15.50 -31.02 -20.95
N VAL A 146 16.39 -31.10 -21.94
CA VAL A 146 16.06 -31.47 -23.33
C VAL A 146 15.24 -32.77 -23.40
N SER A 147 15.56 -33.76 -22.57
CA SER A 147 14.82 -35.03 -22.52
C SER A 147 13.33 -34.85 -22.20
N GLU A 148 12.98 -33.92 -21.31
CA GLU A 148 11.58 -33.65 -20.96
C GLU A 148 10.88 -32.81 -22.03
N ALA A 149 11.61 -31.95 -22.74
CA ALA A 149 11.06 -31.21 -23.86
C ALA A 149 10.66 -32.17 -25.00
N ILE A 150 11.52 -33.15 -25.31
CA ILE A 150 11.29 -34.14 -26.37
C ILE A 150 10.21 -35.14 -25.97
N LEU A 151 10.33 -35.76 -24.78
CA LEU A 151 9.47 -36.89 -24.40
C LEU A 151 8.18 -36.46 -23.68
N GLY A 152 8.09 -35.20 -23.29
CA GLY A 152 7.07 -34.71 -22.37
C GLY A 152 7.36 -35.13 -20.93
N SER A 153 6.69 -34.49 -19.98
CA SER A 153 6.83 -34.82 -18.55
C SER A 153 5.68 -34.29 -17.72
N GLU A 154 5.63 -34.67 -16.44
CA GLU A 154 4.81 -33.99 -15.45
C GLU A 154 5.71 -33.41 -14.37
N ARG A 155 5.52 -32.13 -14.06
CA ARG A 155 6.27 -31.42 -13.01
C ARG A 155 5.33 -30.89 -11.95
N ILE A 156 5.75 -30.99 -10.69
CA ILE A 156 5.09 -30.29 -9.59
C ILE A 156 5.78 -28.94 -9.42
N ILE A 157 5.01 -27.87 -9.51
CA ILE A 157 5.50 -26.50 -9.31
C ILE A 157 4.84 -25.86 -8.08
N ASN A 158 5.57 -24.99 -7.40
CA ASN A 158 5.05 -24.19 -6.30
C ASN A 158 4.48 -22.89 -6.89
N THR A 159 3.17 -22.70 -6.82
CA THR A 159 2.50 -21.43 -7.12
C THR A 159 2.31 -20.62 -5.85
N LEU A 160 1.81 -19.38 -5.98
CA LEU A 160 1.41 -18.59 -4.81
C LEU A 160 0.25 -19.23 -4.03
N ASP A 161 -0.55 -20.09 -4.66
CA ASP A 161 -1.67 -20.81 -4.03
C ASP A 161 -1.31 -22.21 -3.53
N GLY A 162 -0.02 -22.57 -3.57
CA GLY A 162 0.47 -23.90 -3.24
C GLY A 162 0.87 -24.73 -4.47
N LYS A 163 1.02 -26.04 -4.27
CA LYS A 163 1.58 -26.95 -5.28
C LYS A 163 0.54 -27.32 -6.33
N ILE A 164 0.93 -27.29 -7.60
CA ILE A 164 0.14 -27.84 -8.69
C ILE A 164 0.99 -28.76 -9.56
N LYS A 165 0.32 -29.68 -10.25
CA LYS A 165 0.94 -30.53 -11.26
C LYS A 165 0.72 -29.90 -12.64
N VAL A 166 1.80 -29.69 -13.39
CA VAL A 166 1.79 -29.17 -14.75
C VAL A 166 2.25 -30.28 -15.69
N LYS A 167 1.45 -30.53 -16.71
CA LYS A 167 1.79 -31.46 -17.79
C LYS A 167 2.54 -30.70 -18.88
N ILE A 168 3.70 -31.21 -19.24
CA ILE A 168 4.55 -30.70 -20.32
C ILE A 168 4.33 -31.61 -21.52
N PRO A 169 3.78 -31.10 -22.63
CA PRO A 169 3.58 -31.90 -23.83
C PRO A 169 4.92 -32.34 -24.42
N ALA A 170 4.93 -33.50 -25.07
CA ALA A 170 6.09 -33.97 -25.82
C ALA A 170 6.30 -33.10 -27.07
N GLY A 171 7.55 -32.81 -27.39
CA GLY A 171 7.93 -31.94 -28.51
C GLY A 171 7.66 -30.45 -28.25
N ILE A 172 7.69 -30.00 -26.99
CA ILE A 172 7.54 -28.58 -26.67
C ILE A 172 8.80 -27.79 -27.00
N ASP A 173 8.64 -26.64 -27.65
CA ASP A 173 9.75 -25.76 -27.97
C ASP A 173 10.14 -24.85 -26.81
N GLY A 174 11.42 -24.46 -26.79
CA GLY A 174 11.91 -23.44 -25.87
C GLY A 174 11.26 -22.08 -26.16
N GLY A 175 10.75 -21.44 -25.12
CA GLY A 175 10.06 -20.15 -25.20
C GLY A 175 8.53 -20.26 -25.28
N GLU A 176 7.99 -21.46 -25.53
CA GLU A 176 6.54 -21.68 -25.47
C GLU A 176 5.98 -21.40 -24.07
N VAL A 177 4.72 -20.95 -24.04
CA VAL A 177 4.04 -20.53 -22.81
C VAL A 177 2.91 -21.51 -22.48
N LEU A 178 3.06 -22.22 -21.37
CA LEU A 178 2.01 -23.05 -20.81
C LEU A 178 1.13 -22.20 -19.90
N ARG A 179 -0.19 -22.23 -20.15
CA ARG A 179 -1.16 -21.44 -19.39
C ARG A 179 -1.89 -22.28 -18.34
N VAL A 180 -1.81 -21.86 -17.09
CA VAL A 180 -2.57 -22.44 -15.98
C VAL A 180 -3.66 -21.47 -15.55
N ARG A 181 -4.91 -21.84 -15.83
CA ARG A 181 -6.07 -20.96 -15.61
C ARG A 181 -6.32 -20.66 -14.14
N GLY A 182 -6.66 -19.40 -13.83
CA GLY A 182 -7.11 -18.96 -12.50
C GLY A 182 -6.02 -18.98 -11.42
N LYS A 183 -4.74 -19.01 -11.82
CA LYS A 183 -3.59 -18.99 -10.91
C LYS A 183 -2.79 -17.69 -10.95
N GLY A 184 -3.34 -16.65 -11.58
CA GLY A 184 -2.77 -15.31 -11.66
C GLY A 184 -3.14 -14.40 -10.48
N VAL A 185 -3.39 -13.12 -10.76
CA VAL A 185 -3.71 -12.10 -9.77
C VAL A 185 -5.22 -11.80 -9.75
N PRO A 186 -5.86 -11.66 -8.57
CA PRO A 186 -7.26 -11.23 -8.46
C PRO A 186 -7.47 -9.79 -8.97
N TYR A 187 -8.64 -9.47 -9.52
CA TYR A 187 -8.91 -8.10 -10.03
C TYR A 187 -10.35 -7.60 -9.98
N GLU A 188 -11.32 -8.49 -9.84
CA GLU A 188 -12.73 -8.18 -9.59
C GLU A 188 -13.28 -9.22 -8.61
N ASP A 189 -14.50 -9.00 -8.13
CA ASP A 189 -15.19 -10.00 -7.31
C ASP A 189 -15.26 -11.32 -8.09
N ASN A 190 -14.62 -12.34 -7.52
CA ASN A 190 -14.49 -13.70 -8.04
C ASN A 190 -13.68 -13.91 -9.33
N HIS A 191 -13.03 -12.90 -9.89
CA HIS A 191 -12.20 -13.05 -11.10
C HIS A 191 -10.70 -12.99 -10.82
N ARG A 192 -9.97 -13.79 -11.58
CA ARG A 192 -8.52 -13.96 -11.43
C ARG A 192 -7.88 -14.20 -12.79
N GLY A 193 -6.70 -13.63 -13.01
CA GLY A 193 -5.91 -13.94 -14.20
C GLY A 193 -5.29 -15.35 -14.14
N ASP A 194 -4.42 -15.64 -15.08
CA ASP A 194 -3.77 -16.94 -15.24
C ASP A 194 -2.29 -16.89 -14.79
N LEU A 195 -1.70 -18.07 -14.66
CA LEU A 195 -0.25 -18.25 -14.53
C LEU A 195 0.29 -18.69 -15.90
N LEU A 196 1.16 -17.89 -16.45
CA LEU A 196 1.86 -18.11 -17.71
C LEU A 196 3.27 -18.63 -17.42
N ILE A 197 3.52 -19.86 -17.82
CA ILE A 197 4.78 -20.55 -17.56
C ILE A 197 5.57 -20.59 -18.85
N GLN A 198 6.63 -19.79 -18.95
CA GLN A 198 7.54 -19.84 -20.08
C GLN A 198 8.50 -21.03 -19.92
N VAL A 199 8.52 -21.92 -20.90
CA VAL A 199 9.39 -23.09 -20.89
C VAL A 199 10.78 -22.69 -21.36
N ILE A 200 11.80 -22.99 -20.54
CA ILE A 200 13.20 -22.77 -20.89
C ILE A 200 13.90 -24.12 -20.93
N VAL A 201 14.27 -24.56 -22.14
CA VAL A 201 15.01 -25.81 -22.31
C VAL A 201 16.48 -25.58 -21.94
N LYS A 202 16.96 -26.33 -20.95
CA LYS A 202 18.36 -26.30 -20.50
C LYS A 202 19.14 -27.44 -21.14
N THR A 203 20.15 -27.06 -21.90
CA THR A 203 21.14 -27.98 -22.46
C THR A 203 22.26 -28.24 -21.44
N PRO A 204 22.68 -29.50 -21.24
CA PRO A 204 23.77 -29.83 -20.32
C PRO A 204 25.11 -29.33 -20.86
N LYS A 205 25.91 -28.66 -20.01
CA LYS A 205 27.24 -28.14 -20.39
C LYS A 205 28.32 -29.22 -20.48
N ARG A 206 28.10 -30.38 -19.86
CA ARG A 206 29.04 -31.51 -19.82
C ARG A 206 28.25 -32.79 -20.04
N LEU A 207 28.79 -33.68 -20.86
CA LEU A 207 28.20 -34.98 -21.20
C LEU A 207 29.22 -36.08 -20.91
N SER A 208 28.75 -37.18 -20.33
CA SER A 208 29.55 -38.41 -20.21
C SER A 208 29.83 -39.00 -21.59
N LYS A 209 30.84 -39.88 -21.71
CA LYS A 209 31.14 -40.57 -22.96
C LYS A 209 29.90 -41.28 -23.52
N ARG A 210 29.19 -42.01 -22.66
CA ARG A 210 27.96 -42.71 -23.02
C ARG A 210 26.84 -41.76 -23.49
N ALA A 211 26.65 -40.62 -22.81
CA ALA A 211 25.63 -39.65 -23.22
C ALA A 211 25.95 -39.01 -24.58
N LYS A 212 27.24 -38.75 -24.87
CA LYS A 212 27.65 -38.25 -26.20
C LYS A 212 27.37 -39.27 -27.31
N GLU A 213 27.68 -40.55 -27.08
CA GLU A 213 27.38 -41.62 -28.03
C GLU A 213 25.88 -41.66 -28.36
N LEU A 214 25.01 -41.61 -27.36
CA LEU A 214 23.54 -41.60 -27.55
C LEU A 214 23.05 -40.37 -28.34
N ILE A 215 23.63 -39.20 -28.09
CA ILE A 215 23.26 -37.98 -28.84
C ILE A 215 23.74 -38.05 -30.29
N GLU A 216 24.91 -38.64 -30.56
CA GLU A 216 25.36 -38.87 -31.95
C GLU A 216 24.51 -39.91 -32.68
N GLU A 217 23.95 -40.90 -31.97
CA GLU A 217 22.96 -41.82 -32.53
C GLU A 217 21.67 -41.07 -32.91
N LEU A 218 21.12 -40.25 -32.00
CA LEU A 218 19.94 -39.41 -32.27
C LEU A 218 20.16 -38.45 -33.45
N LYS A 219 21.35 -37.85 -33.55
CA LYS A 219 21.73 -36.97 -34.65
C LYS A 219 21.67 -37.68 -36.02
N LYS A 220 21.97 -38.97 -36.09
CA LYS A 220 21.86 -39.75 -37.34
C LYS A 220 20.41 -39.99 -37.74
N GLU A 221 19.48 -39.99 -36.79
CA GLU A 221 18.04 -40.08 -37.04
C GLU A 221 17.41 -38.72 -37.41
N GLY A 222 18.19 -37.63 -37.39
CA GLY A 222 17.73 -36.28 -37.76
C GLY A 222 17.09 -35.50 -36.61
N ILE A 223 17.35 -35.91 -35.37
CA ILE A 223 16.91 -35.24 -34.13
C ILE A 223 18.06 -34.38 -33.56
#